data_AF-A0A1B3W728-F1
#
_entry.id   AF-A0A1B3W728-F1
#
_cell.length_a   1.000
_cell.length_b   1.000
_cell.length_c   1.000
_cell.angle_alpha   90.00
_cell.angle_beta   90.00
_cell.angle_gamma   90.00
#
_symmetry.space_group_name_H-M   'P 1'
#
loop_
_entity.id
_entity.type
_entity.pdbx_description
1 polymer ?
#
loop_
_entity_poly.entity_id
_entity_poly.type
_entity_poly.pdbx_seq_one_letter_code
_entity_poly.pdbx_strand_id
1 'polypeptide(L)'
;MRAHLLFLPVAAVLLLGGCIGARDHSDILSEAGRRGVGAEPFVVREAVEAVAARVSADPGQLPVASIRISPQEVTLEAADPRTPGNWDRYRYRNGRITSADPVNVEHREPAGFMLGDFRALDRLPELVADAGRRAGFTEGRLGSLEISAEVDRRTGLISTPRFSVSHSDARRGAARHIYDADGNLL
;
A
#
# COMPACT_ATOMS: atom_id res chain seq x y z
N MET A 1 63.99 -36.90 4.82
CA MET A 1 63.45 -36.61 3.47
C MET A 1 61.95 -36.39 3.60
N ARG A 2 61.43 -35.35 2.92
CA ARG A 2 60.01 -34.95 2.86
C ARG A 2 59.11 -36.04 2.29
N ALA A 3 57.86 -36.13 2.74
CA ALA A 3 56.66 -36.15 1.89
C ALA A 3 55.36 -36.04 2.73
N HIS A 4 54.48 -35.12 2.32
CA HIS A 4 53.12 -34.88 2.82
C HIS A 4 52.09 -35.84 2.21
N LEU A 5 50.92 -35.97 2.83
CA LEU A 5 49.53 -36.03 2.28
C LEU A 5 48.64 -36.85 3.25
N LEU A 6 47.79 -36.20 4.06
CA LEU A 6 46.35 -35.91 3.82
C LEU A 6 45.45 -37.16 3.94
N PHE A 7 44.59 -37.24 4.96
CA PHE A 7 43.12 -37.12 4.80
C PHE A 7 42.35 -37.23 6.14
N LEU A 8 41.43 -36.27 6.29
CA LEU A 8 40.38 -35.98 7.28
C LEU A 8 39.86 -37.10 8.21
N PRO A 9 39.63 -36.81 9.51
CA PRO A 9 38.52 -37.40 10.26
C PRO A 9 37.22 -36.63 9.96
N VAL A 10 36.26 -37.33 9.36
CA VAL A 10 34.83 -36.97 9.33
C VAL A 10 34.25 -37.18 10.74
N ALA A 11 33.24 -36.38 11.08
CA ALA A 11 32.33 -36.49 12.23
C ALA A 11 32.64 -35.59 13.43
N ALA A 12 32.43 -34.30 13.23
CA ALA A 12 31.84 -33.44 14.26
C ALA A 12 30.99 -32.38 13.55
N VAL A 13 29.91 -31.91 14.19
CA VAL A 13 28.92 -30.92 13.71
C VAL A 13 27.67 -31.51 13.04
N LEU A 14 26.82 -32.17 13.85
CA LEU A 14 25.39 -32.36 13.54
C LEU A 14 24.50 -32.22 14.80
N LEU A 15 24.80 -31.25 15.68
CA LEU A 15 23.97 -30.97 16.88
C LEU A 15 23.71 -29.47 17.09
N LEU A 16 23.56 -28.71 16.01
CA LEU A 16 22.93 -27.40 16.03
C LEU A 16 21.93 -27.32 14.88
N GLY A 17 21.01 -28.29 14.83
CA GLY A 17 19.72 -28.10 14.19
C GLY A 17 18.94 -27.09 15.02
N GLY A 18 19.35 -25.83 14.93
CA GLY A 18 18.63 -24.72 15.54
C GLY A 18 17.18 -24.84 15.09
N CYS A 19 16.27 -24.70 16.04
CA CYS A 19 14.90 -24.36 15.74
C CYS A 19 14.96 -23.11 14.85
N ILE A 20 14.91 -23.29 13.53
CA ILE A 20 14.53 -22.24 12.60
C ILE A 20 13.07 -22.01 13.00
N GLY A 21 12.91 -21.10 13.96
CA GLY A 21 11.64 -20.81 14.57
C GLY A 21 10.67 -20.52 13.44
N ALA A 22 9.69 -21.40 13.28
CA ALA A 22 8.50 -21.11 12.52
C ALA A 22 7.90 -19.87 13.19
N ARG A 23 8.31 -18.69 12.75
CA ARG A 23 7.59 -17.47 13.07
C ARG A 23 6.20 -17.69 12.51
N ASP A 24 5.22 -17.56 13.38
CA ASP A 24 3.84 -17.64 12.98
C ASP A 24 3.63 -16.64 11.83
N HIS A 25 2.89 -17.04 10.80
CA HIS A 25 2.61 -16.14 9.67
C HIS A 25 1.93 -14.86 10.16
N SER A 26 1.17 -14.94 11.26
CA SER A 26 0.61 -13.78 11.95
C SER A 26 1.69 -12.87 12.55
N ASP A 27 2.81 -13.39 13.06
CA ASP A 27 3.94 -12.60 13.55
C ASP A 27 4.71 -11.94 12.41
N ILE A 28 4.83 -12.59 11.24
CA ILE A 28 5.44 -12.00 10.05
C ILE A 28 4.56 -10.86 9.51
N LEU A 29 3.25 -11.05 9.47
CA LEU A 29 2.29 -10.00 9.10
C LEU A 29 2.22 -8.88 10.15
N SER A 30 2.41 -9.20 11.43
CA SER A 30 2.48 -8.23 12.53
C SER A 30 3.79 -7.42 12.48
N GLU A 31 4.92 -8.06 12.17
CA GLU A 31 6.22 -7.42 11.94
C GLU A 31 6.22 -6.58 10.65
N ALA A 32 5.58 -7.07 9.58
CA ALA A 32 5.39 -6.33 8.33
C ALA A 32 4.45 -5.12 8.52
N GLY A 33 3.34 -5.29 9.24
CA GLY A 33 2.43 -4.21 9.61
C GLY A 33 3.06 -3.19 10.58
N ARG A 34 4.00 -3.63 11.44
CA ARG A 34 4.82 -2.76 12.30
C ARG A 34 5.84 -1.94 11.52
N ARG A 35 6.27 -2.38 10.33
CA ARG A 35 7.24 -1.68 9.47
C ARG A 35 6.59 -0.84 8.36
N GLY A 36 5.26 -0.79 8.28
CA GLY A 36 4.55 -0.03 7.23
C GLY A 36 4.53 -0.72 5.86
N VAL A 37 4.80 -2.04 5.81
CA VAL A 37 4.75 -2.84 4.58
C VAL A 37 3.33 -2.72 3.98
N GLY A 38 3.23 -1.96 2.90
CA GLY A 38 1.95 -1.59 2.27
C GLY A 38 1.95 -0.14 1.81
N ALA A 39 2.51 0.78 2.60
CA ALA A 39 2.62 2.20 2.23
C ALA A 39 3.88 2.52 1.43
N GLU A 40 4.50 1.50 0.84
CA GLU A 40 5.64 1.69 -0.03
C GLU A 40 5.15 2.16 -1.41
N PRO A 41 5.78 3.19 -2.02
CA PRO A 41 5.34 3.72 -3.31
C PRO A 41 5.28 2.65 -4.41
N PHE A 42 6.19 1.66 -4.37
CA PHE A 42 6.22 0.58 -5.36
C PHE A 42 4.97 -0.32 -5.29
N VAL A 43 4.42 -0.59 -4.10
CA VAL A 43 3.22 -1.44 -3.95
C VAL A 43 2.01 -0.77 -4.60
N VAL A 44 1.91 0.55 -4.47
CA VAL A 44 0.84 1.32 -5.12
C VAL A 44 1.01 1.29 -6.63
N ARG A 45 2.23 1.50 -7.14
CA ARG A 45 2.53 1.43 -8.57
C ARG A 45 2.24 0.04 -9.16
N GLU A 46 2.70 -1.03 -8.51
CA GLU A 46 2.39 -2.40 -8.91
C GLU A 46 0.89 -2.68 -8.95
N ALA A 47 0.13 -2.21 -7.96
CA ALA A 47 -1.31 -2.42 -7.93
C ALA A 47 -2.02 -1.69 -9.08
N VAL A 48 -1.58 -0.46 -9.40
CA VAL A 48 -2.07 0.32 -10.54
C VAL A 48 -1.71 -0.35 -11.86
N GLU A 49 -0.47 -0.82 -12.01
CA GLU A 49 -0.01 -1.56 -13.19
C GLU A 49 -0.81 -2.85 -13.40
N ALA A 50 -1.09 -3.59 -12.32
CA ALA A 50 -1.90 -4.80 -12.38
C ALA A 50 -3.33 -4.50 -12.84
N VAL A 51 -3.94 -3.42 -12.34
CA VAL A 51 -5.30 -3.00 -12.74
C VAL A 51 -5.31 -2.52 -14.19
N ALA A 52 -4.35 -1.69 -14.58
CA ALA A 52 -4.19 -1.20 -15.94
C ALA A 52 -4.04 -2.37 -16.93
N ALA A 53 -3.20 -3.36 -16.62
CA ALA A 53 -3.07 -4.58 -17.41
C ALA A 53 -4.39 -5.35 -17.50
N ARG A 54 -5.13 -5.46 -16.39
CA ARG A 54 -6.42 -6.17 -16.34
C ARG A 54 -7.51 -5.54 -17.21
N VAL A 55 -7.48 -4.21 -17.38
CA VAL A 55 -8.42 -3.46 -18.24
C VAL A 55 -7.82 -3.11 -19.62
N SER A 56 -6.60 -3.58 -19.91
CA SER A 56 -5.87 -3.29 -21.16
C SER A 56 -5.68 -1.79 -21.41
N ALA A 57 -5.30 -1.05 -20.37
CA ALA A 57 -4.98 0.37 -20.39
C ALA A 57 -3.51 0.64 -20.09
N ASP A 58 -3.04 1.83 -20.45
CA ASP A 58 -1.77 2.37 -19.98
C ASP A 58 -1.90 2.76 -18.48
N PRO A 59 -1.00 2.31 -17.59
CA PRO A 59 -1.01 2.69 -16.17
C PRO A 59 -1.05 4.20 -15.93
N GLY A 60 -0.40 5.00 -16.78
CA GLY A 60 -0.37 6.46 -16.70
C GLY A 60 -1.66 7.14 -17.18
N GLN A 61 -2.58 6.39 -17.78
CA GLN A 61 -3.87 6.87 -18.27
C GLN A 61 -5.06 6.19 -17.56
N LEU A 62 -4.81 5.40 -16.52
CA LEU A 62 -5.85 4.75 -15.74
C LEU A 62 -6.51 5.77 -14.79
N PRO A 63 -7.79 6.14 -14.97
CA PRO A 63 -8.49 7.00 -14.04
C PRO A 63 -8.73 6.26 -12.73
N VAL A 64 -8.20 6.80 -11.64
CA VAL A 64 -8.34 6.24 -10.29
C VAL A 64 -9.15 7.20 -9.43
N ALA A 65 -10.20 6.73 -8.78
CA ALA A 65 -11.01 7.54 -7.86
C ALA A 65 -10.52 7.43 -6.42
N SER A 66 -10.04 6.25 -6.03
CA SER A 66 -9.43 6.07 -4.72
C SER A 66 -8.44 4.92 -4.70
N ILE A 67 -7.45 5.04 -3.81
CA ILE A 67 -6.52 3.98 -3.47
C ILE A 67 -6.51 3.87 -1.96
N ARG A 68 -6.93 2.73 -1.42
CA ARG A 68 -6.85 2.43 0.00
C ARG A 68 -5.81 1.35 0.23
N ILE A 69 -4.78 1.70 0.97
CA ILE A 69 -3.72 0.80 1.41
C ILE A 69 -4.02 0.36 2.83
N SER A 70 -4.03 -0.95 3.04
CA SER A 70 -4.07 -1.58 4.34
C SER A 70 -2.86 -2.52 4.48
N PRO A 71 -2.51 -2.99 5.69
CA PRO A 71 -1.33 -3.84 5.89
C PRO A 71 -1.30 -5.15 5.07
N GLN A 72 -2.42 -5.58 4.48
CA GLN A 72 -2.51 -6.87 3.77
C GLN A 72 -3.01 -6.75 2.33
N GLU A 73 -3.48 -5.56 1.91
CA GLU A 73 -4.19 -5.39 0.65
C GLU A 73 -4.20 -3.91 0.23
N VAL A 74 -4.09 -3.67 -1.07
CA VAL A 74 -4.41 -2.39 -1.71
C VAL A 74 -5.76 -2.53 -2.42
N THR A 75 -6.71 -1.68 -2.09
CA THR A 75 -7.98 -1.55 -2.79
C THR A 75 -7.92 -0.34 -3.71
N LEU A 76 -8.26 -0.51 -4.99
CA LEU A 76 -8.30 0.57 -5.98
C LEU A 76 -9.69 0.68 -6.56
N GLU A 77 -10.23 1.89 -6.64
CA GLU A 77 -11.43 2.16 -7.44
C GLU A 77 -10.98 2.85 -8.73
N ALA A 78 -11.17 2.20 -9.87
CA ALA A 78 -10.68 2.67 -11.16
C ALA A 78 -11.71 2.43 -12.26
N ALA A 79 -11.68 3.27 -13.30
CA ALA A 79 -12.53 3.12 -14.47
C ALA A 79 -11.77 2.43 -15.62
N ASP A 80 -12.45 1.58 -16.39
CA ASP A 80 -11.92 1.14 -17.69
C ASP A 80 -12.00 2.34 -18.67
N PRO A 81 -10.87 2.81 -19.22
CA PRO A 81 -10.88 3.95 -20.17
C PRO A 81 -11.71 3.71 -21.43
N ARG A 82 -11.97 2.45 -21.79
CA ARG A 82 -12.78 2.06 -22.96
C ARG A 82 -14.27 2.10 -22.67
N THR A 83 -14.67 2.07 -21.39
CA THR A 83 -16.05 2.29 -20.95
C THR A 83 -16.09 3.35 -19.85
N PRO A 84 -15.86 4.63 -20.21
CA PRO A 84 -15.88 5.73 -19.25
C PRO A 84 -17.24 5.79 -18.54
N GLY A 85 -17.24 5.58 -17.22
CA GLY A 85 -18.47 5.50 -16.41
C GLY A 85 -18.64 4.17 -15.68
N ASN A 86 -17.97 3.10 -16.13
CA ASN A 86 -17.92 1.83 -15.42
C ASN A 86 -16.74 1.84 -14.46
N TRP A 87 -17.05 2.04 -13.18
CA TRP A 87 -16.08 2.01 -12.10
C TRP A 87 -16.11 0.66 -11.41
N ASP A 88 -14.94 0.05 -11.27
CA ASP A 88 -14.78 -1.20 -10.54
C ASP A 88 -13.84 -0.99 -9.37
N ARG A 89 -14.09 -1.75 -8.30
CA ARG A 89 -13.23 -1.88 -7.14
C ARG A 89 -12.38 -3.13 -7.31
N TYR A 90 -11.08 -2.92 -7.41
CA TYR A 90 -10.08 -3.94 -7.49
C TYR A 90 -9.42 -4.14 -6.15
N ARG A 91 -9.12 -5.39 -5.80
CA ARG A 91 -8.31 -5.73 -4.64
C ARG A 91 -7.00 -6.35 -5.09
N TYR A 92 -5.89 -5.81 -4.64
CA TYR A 92 -4.54 -6.26 -4.96
C TYR A 92 -3.86 -6.80 -3.70
N ARG A 93 -3.42 -8.06 -3.76
CA ARG A 93 -2.77 -8.75 -2.64
C ARG A 93 -1.76 -9.76 -3.18
N ASN A 94 -0.55 -9.78 -2.62
CA ASN A 94 0.48 -10.75 -2.99
C ASN A 94 0.74 -10.84 -4.51
N GLY A 95 0.93 -9.69 -5.17
CA GLY A 95 1.31 -9.65 -6.59
C GLY A 95 0.15 -9.83 -7.58
N ARG A 96 -1.12 -9.91 -7.13
CA ARG A 96 -2.25 -10.24 -8.00
C ARG A 96 -3.53 -9.51 -7.61
N ILE A 97 -4.40 -9.33 -8.59
CA ILE A 97 -5.79 -8.91 -8.37
C ILE A 97 -6.60 -10.11 -7.86
N THR A 98 -7.37 -9.91 -6.80
CA THR A 98 -8.18 -10.94 -6.15
C THR A 98 -9.69 -10.77 -6.39
N SER A 99 -10.16 -9.54 -6.65
CA SER A 99 -11.55 -9.25 -7.04
C SER A 99 -11.64 -8.04 -7.96
N ALA A 100 -12.76 -7.93 -8.67
CA ALA A 100 -13.20 -6.78 -9.45
C ALA A 100 -14.72 -6.65 -9.26
N ASP A 101 -15.12 -5.73 -8.38
CA ASP A 101 -16.51 -5.56 -7.95
C ASP A 101 -17.05 -4.21 -8.44
N PRO A 102 -18.21 -4.13 -9.11
CA PRO A 102 -18.77 -2.85 -9.56
C PRO A 102 -18.94 -1.84 -8.41
N VAL A 103 -18.52 -0.61 -8.64
CA VAL A 103 -18.72 0.51 -7.71
C VAL A 103 -20.10 1.10 -7.96
N ASN A 104 -20.91 1.19 -6.90
CA ASN A 104 -22.19 1.88 -6.97
C ASN A 104 -21.95 3.41 -7.03
N VAL A 105 -22.11 3.97 -8.23
CA VAL A 105 -21.94 5.40 -8.50
C VAL A 105 -23.19 6.25 -8.24
N GLU A 106 -24.35 5.63 -7.98
CA GLU A 106 -25.61 6.36 -7.76
C GLU A 106 -25.55 7.30 -6.56
N HIS A 107 -24.69 7.00 -5.59
CA HIS A 107 -24.53 7.76 -4.35
C HIS A 107 -23.20 8.53 -4.28
N ARG A 108 -22.33 8.39 -5.30
CA ARG A 108 -21.01 9.01 -5.37
C ARG A 108 -20.53 9.07 -6.82
N GLU A 109 -20.40 10.28 -7.36
CA GLU A 109 -19.67 10.50 -8.61
C GLU A 109 -18.17 10.36 -8.34
N PRO A 110 -17.49 9.34 -8.90
CA PRO A 110 -16.07 9.14 -8.63
C PRO A 110 -15.25 10.18 -9.39
N ALA A 111 -14.43 10.93 -8.66
CA ALA A 111 -13.50 11.90 -9.22
C ALA A 111 -12.20 11.19 -9.61
N GLY A 112 -12.05 10.87 -10.91
CA GLY A 112 -10.84 10.22 -11.41
C GLY A 112 -9.63 11.13 -11.41
N PHE A 113 -8.49 10.63 -10.93
CA PHE A 113 -7.18 11.26 -11.01
C PHE A 113 -6.15 10.28 -11.59
N MET A 114 -5.05 10.80 -12.14
CA MET A 114 -3.94 10.00 -12.67
C MET A 114 -2.80 9.97 -11.66
N LEU A 115 -2.20 8.81 -11.39
CA LEU A 115 -1.14 8.71 -10.37
C LEU A 115 0.15 9.46 -10.70
N GLY A 116 0.39 9.77 -11.97
CA GLY A 116 1.59 10.48 -12.42
C GLY A 116 1.75 11.89 -11.84
N ASP A 117 0.68 12.44 -11.26
CA ASP A 117 0.61 13.87 -10.93
C ASP A 117 1.07 14.21 -9.50
N PHE A 118 1.49 13.24 -8.67
CA PHE A 118 1.70 13.48 -7.22
C PHE A 118 3.11 13.18 -6.71
N ARG A 119 3.77 14.21 -6.18
CA ARG A 119 5.06 14.08 -5.48
C ARG A 119 4.92 13.36 -4.13
N ALA A 120 3.79 13.53 -3.44
CA ALA A 120 3.51 12.87 -2.17
C ALA A 120 3.51 11.33 -2.28
N LEU A 121 3.26 10.77 -3.46
CA LEU A 121 3.31 9.33 -3.69
C LEU A 121 4.70 8.76 -3.43
N ASP A 122 5.76 9.45 -3.87
CA ASP A 122 7.14 8.99 -3.64
C ASP A 122 7.58 9.19 -2.19
N ARG A 123 6.81 9.97 -1.42
CA ARG A 123 7.08 10.31 -0.02
C ARG A 123 6.19 9.57 0.96
N LEU A 124 5.41 8.57 0.51
CA LEU A 124 4.47 7.83 1.35
C LEU A 124 5.08 7.33 2.69
N PRO A 125 6.30 6.74 2.73
CA PRO A 125 6.89 6.30 3.99
C PRO A 125 7.13 7.47 4.97
N GLU A 126 7.52 8.64 4.45
CA GLU A 126 7.73 9.85 5.25
C GLU A 126 6.40 10.36 5.83
N LEU A 127 5.34 10.37 5.03
CA LEU A 127 4.00 10.80 5.46
C LEU A 127 3.43 9.87 6.53
N VAL A 128 3.60 8.56 6.36
CA VAL A 128 3.20 7.58 7.37
C VAL A 128 3.96 7.77 8.67
N ALA A 129 5.30 7.90 8.59
CA ALA A 129 6.12 8.15 9.76
C ALA A 129 5.76 9.47 10.47
N ASP A 130 5.47 10.53 9.70
CA ASP A 130 5.06 11.82 10.24
C ASP A 130 3.70 11.75 10.96
N ALA A 131 2.70 11.15 10.33
CA ALA A 131 1.39 10.95 10.95
C ALA A 131 1.49 10.09 12.23
N GLY A 132 2.35 9.07 12.23
CA GLY A 132 2.64 8.24 13.40
C GLY A 132 3.23 9.05 14.55
N ARG A 133 4.28 9.86 14.27
CA ARG A 133 4.89 10.75 15.28
C ARG A 133 3.87 11.73 15.86
N ARG A 134 3.06 12.37 15.01
CA ARG A 134 2.04 13.36 15.45
C ARG A 134 0.95 12.75 16.30
N ALA A 135 0.53 11.53 15.99
CA ALA A 135 -0.42 10.79 16.79
C ALA A 135 0.18 10.25 18.11
N GLY A 136 1.46 10.53 18.39
CA GLY A 136 2.15 10.04 19.58
C GLY A 136 2.39 8.53 19.56
N PHE A 137 2.42 7.95 18.36
CA PHE A 137 2.70 6.54 18.15
C PHE A 137 4.17 6.34 17.80
N THR A 138 4.97 5.91 18.78
CA THR A 138 6.37 5.52 18.57
C THR A 138 6.52 4.11 17.97
N GLU A 139 5.50 3.26 18.10
CA GLU A 139 5.38 1.93 17.48
C GLU A 139 4.07 1.74 16.70
N GLY A 140 3.45 2.85 16.27
CA GLY A 140 2.11 2.85 15.68
C GLY A 140 2.01 2.00 14.43
N ARG A 141 0.95 1.20 14.37
CA ARG A 141 0.59 0.48 13.15
C ARG A 141 -0.15 1.43 12.23
N LEU A 142 0.21 1.41 10.95
CA LEU A 142 -0.64 1.99 9.92
C LEU A 142 -1.97 1.23 9.95
N GLY A 143 -3.06 1.94 10.22
CA GLY A 143 -4.41 1.38 10.12
C GLY A 143 -4.84 1.34 8.65
N SER A 144 -4.73 2.48 7.99
CA SER A 144 -4.97 2.61 6.54
C SER A 144 -4.34 3.89 6.00
N LEU A 145 -3.92 3.87 4.74
CA LEU A 145 -3.65 5.07 3.97
C LEU A 145 -4.68 5.15 2.83
N GLU A 146 -5.29 6.31 2.63
CA GLU A 146 -6.24 6.52 1.54
C GLU A 146 -5.80 7.72 0.69
N ILE A 147 -5.72 7.49 -0.63
CA ILE A 147 -5.48 8.53 -1.64
C ILE A 147 -6.80 8.72 -2.37
N SER A 148 -7.35 9.93 -2.34
CA SER A 148 -8.65 10.21 -2.97
C SER A 148 -8.73 11.65 -3.45
N ALA A 149 -9.42 11.85 -4.57
CA ALA A 149 -9.94 13.16 -4.97
C ALA A 149 -11.45 13.22 -4.72
N GLU A 150 -11.96 14.43 -4.52
CA GLU A 150 -13.39 14.71 -4.44
C GLU A 150 -13.80 15.64 -5.58
N VAL A 151 -15.04 15.54 -6.06
CA VAL A 151 -15.61 16.57 -6.91
C VAL A 151 -16.12 17.70 -6.01
N ASP A 152 -15.65 18.92 -6.22
CA ASP A 152 -16.23 20.11 -5.61
C ASP A 152 -17.64 20.31 -6.18
N ARG A 153 -18.66 20.10 -5.34
CA ARG A 153 -20.08 20.20 -5.74
C ARG A 153 -20.49 21.60 -6.21
N ARG A 154 -19.74 22.64 -5.87
CA ARG A 154 -20.05 24.01 -6.29
C ARG A 154 -19.50 24.33 -7.67
N THR A 155 -18.33 23.81 -7.99
CA THR A 155 -17.60 24.15 -9.21
C THR A 155 -17.61 23.02 -10.25
N GLY A 156 -17.95 21.80 -9.85
CA GLY A 156 -17.83 20.59 -10.69
C GLY A 156 -16.38 20.17 -10.94
N LEU A 157 -15.41 20.82 -10.31
CA LEU A 157 -13.99 20.55 -10.52
C LEU A 157 -13.50 19.44 -9.58
N ILE A 158 -12.59 18.62 -10.09
CA ILE A 158 -11.90 17.60 -9.29
C ILE A 158 -10.89 18.31 -8.39
N SER A 159 -11.00 18.10 -7.08
CA SER A 159 -10.03 18.58 -6.11
C SER A 159 -8.69 17.90 -6.31
N THR A 160 -7.59 18.60 -6.02
CA THR A 160 -6.29 17.96 -5.86
C THR A 160 -6.41 16.76 -4.91
N PRO A 161 -5.89 15.57 -5.27
CA PRO A 161 -5.94 14.41 -4.42
C PRO A 161 -5.28 14.64 -3.07
N ARG A 162 -5.82 13.98 -2.05
CA ARG A 162 -5.35 14.08 -0.67
C ARG A 162 -4.93 12.71 -0.16
N PHE A 163 -3.94 12.71 0.71
CA PHE A 163 -3.41 11.54 1.39
C PHE A 163 -3.93 11.55 2.82
N SER A 164 -4.82 10.63 3.13
CA SER A 164 -5.40 10.44 4.44
C SER A 164 -4.71 9.28 5.14
N VAL A 165 -3.84 9.57 6.09
CA VAL A 165 -3.11 8.57 6.86
C VAL A 165 -3.78 8.35 8.21
N SER A 166 -4.29 7.14 8.42
CA SER A 166 -4.92 6.72 9.67
C SER A 166 -4.02 5.75 10.43
N HIS A 167 -3.75 6.08 11.68
CA HIS A 167 -3.11 5.19 12.63
C HIS A 167 -4.12 4.74 13.68
N SER A 168 -4.01 3.50 14.12
CA SER A 168 -4.82 2.98 15.21
C SER A 168 -3.98 2.17 16.19
N ASP A 169 -4.30 2.34 17.47
CA ASP A 169 -3.72 1.58 18.57
C ASP A 169 -4.83 1.20 19.54
N ALA A 170 -4.77 -0.03 20.04
CA ALA A 170 -5.79 -0.56 20.94
C ALA A 170 -5.93 0.23 22.25
N ARG A 171 -4.91 0.98 22.67
CA ARG A 171 -4.90 1.76 23.91
C ARG A 171 -5.21 3.23 23.69
N ARG A 172 -4.86 3.80 22.53
CA ARG A 172 -5.02 5.26 22.27
C ARG A 172 -6.13 5.59 21.27
N GLY A 173 -6.77 4.61 20.65
CA GLY A 173 -7.81 4.82 19.64
C GLY A 173 -7.22 5.08 18.25
N ALA A 174 -7.95 5.84 17.42
CA ALA A 174 -7.55 6.14 16.04
C ALA A 174 -7.24 7.63 15.86
N ALA A 175 -6.21 7.94 15.07
CA ALA A 175 -5.85 9.29 14.66
C ALA A 175 -5.73 9.34 13.13
N ARG A 176 -6.19 10.43 12.53
CA ARG A 176 -6.17 10.66 11.08
C ARG A 176 -5.45 11.99 10.78
N HIS A 177 -4.51 11.95 9.85
CA HIS A 177 -3.81 13.13 9.34
C HIS A 177 -4.03 13.21 7.82
N ILE A 178 -4.24 14.42 7.30
CA ILE A 178 -4.52 14.64 5.88
C ILE A 178 -3.39 15.48 5.30
N TYR A 179 -2.85 15.04 4.17
CA TYR A 179 -1.81 15.74 3.43
C TYR A 179 -2.31 16.07 2.01
N ASP A 180 -1.80 17.15 1.44
CA ASP A 180 -2.01 17.50 0.03
C ASP A 180 -1.14 16.64 -0.93
N ALA A 181 -1.24 16.91 -2.24
CA ALA A 181 -0.50 16.20 -3.28
C ALA A 181 1.04 16.42 -3.24
N ASP A 182 1.52 17.44 -2.55
CA ASP A 182 2.94 17.73 -2.34
C ASP A 182 3.47 17.13 -1.02
N GLY A 183 2.56 16.68 -0.16
CA GLY A 183 2.85 16.08 1.14
C GLY A 183 2.84 17.09 2.29
N ASN A 184 2.25 18.27 2.11
CA ASN A 184 2.05 19.23 3.20
C ASN A 184 0.79 18.86 3.99
N LEU A 185 0.86 19.03 5.31
CA LEU A 185 -0.28 18.77 6.19
C LEU A 185 -1.39 19.81 5.98
N LEU A 186 -2.65 19.36 5.94
CA LEU A 186 -3.86 20.18 5.84
C LEU A 186 -4.57 20.39 7.18
#